data_AF-A0A838IDP8-F1
#
_entry.id   AF-A0A838IDP8-F1
#
_cell.length_a   1.000
_cell.length_b   1.000
_cell.length_c   1.000
_cell.angle_alpha   90.00
_cell.angle_beta   90.00
_cell.angle_gamma   90.00
#
_symmetry.space_group_name_H-M   'P 1'
#
loop_
_entity.id
_entity.type
_entity.pdbx_description
1 polymer ?
#
loop_
_entity_poly.entity_id
_entity_poly.type
_entity_poly.pdbx_seq_one_letter_code
_entity_poly.pdbx_strand_id
1 'polypeptide(L)'
;MDRFDLAVLLSLAGLSLAFLFWILVRGGVFAGWEGFVVADQGQYLSWVREASENVLMANRFDMQPDSHVYLHPALLLSGLVHAVGVSTPLAYLLWKPVAVAVLFVGVRAYIRRTLESKWERRVALVLALFFVSPAAVLSPLWGEAGRGTFDFISGEISPPGQFWGYPFGAIAIGLTPLVFLWAERALHAGPPAAGGRWVA
;
A
#
# COMPACT_ATOMS: atom_id res chain seq x y z
N MET A 1 -2.11 -21.41 5.12
CA MET A 1 -0.90 -20.58 5.12
C MET A 1 0.18 -21.41 5.76
N ASP A 2 1.37 -21.57 5.15
CA ASP A 2 2.45 -22.36 5.76
C ASP A 2 3.35 -21.47 6.66
N ARG A 3 4.33 -22.07 7.35
CA ARG A 3 5.25 -21.30 8.22
C ARG A 3 6.10 -20.28 7.45
N PHE A 4 6.37 -20.54 6.16
CA PHE A 4 7.13 -19.63 5.33
C PHE A 4 6.30 -18.40 4.96
N ASP A 5 5.06 -18.63 4.53
CA ASP A 5 4.08 -17.56 4.28
C ASP A 5 3.91 -16.65 5.51
N LEU A 6 3.81 -17.26 6.71
CA LEU A 6 3.71 -16.51 7.96
C LEU A 6 4.96 -15.68 8.24
N ALA A 7 6.15 -16.25 8.05
CA ALA A 7 7.41 -15.51 8.23
C ALA A 7 7.50 -14.31 7.27
N VAL A 8 7.10 -14.47 6.01
CA VAL A 8 7.03 -13.39 5.02
C VAL A 8 6.07 -12.30 5.47
N LEU A 9 4.85 -12.66 5.91
CA LEU A 9 3.86 -11.71 6.40
C LEU A 9 4.36 -10.93 7.62
N LEU A 10 4.97 -11.63 8.59
CA LEU A 10 5.52 -11.00 9.79
C LEU A 10 6.69 -10.07 9.46
N SER A 11 7.57 -10.45 8.54
CA SER A 11 8.64 -9.57 8.05
C SER A 11 8.10 -8.32 7.37
N LEU A 12 7.05 -8.46 6.55
CA LEU A 12 6.39 -7.33 5.90
C LEU A 12 5.74 -6.39 6.92
N ALA A 13 5.04 -6.95 7.90
CA ALA A 13 4.44 -6.20 9.01
C ALA A 13 5.51 -5.45 9.83
N GLY A 14 6.60 -6.15 10.19
CA GLY A 14 7.73 -5.55 10.90
C GLY A 14 8.37 -4.41 10.11
N LEU A 15 8.59 -4.59 8.81
CA LEU A 15 9.15 -3.55 7.94
C LEU A 15 8.23 -2.32 7.83
N SER A 16 6.91 -2.51 7.79
CA SER A 16 5.93 -1.41 7.75
C SER A 16 5.94 -0.55 9.02
N LEU A 17 6.42 -1.11 10.14
CA LEU A 17 6.48 -0.48 11.46
C LEU A 17 7.93 -0.17 11.92
N ALA A 18 8.93 -0.39 11.07
CA ALA A 18 10.34 -0.23 11.43
C ALA A 18 10.67 1.18 11.94
N PHE A 19 9.97 2.21 11.45
CA PHE A 19 10.12 3.59 11.92
C PHE A 19 9.78 3.75 13.42
N LEU A 20 8.81 3.00 13.97
CA LEU A 20 8.46 3.04 15.40
C LEU A 20 9.60 2.52 16.27
N PHE A 21 10.32 1.48 15.81
CA PHE A 21 11.51 1.01 16.51
C PHE A 21 12.58 2.11 16.57
N TRP A 22 12.77 2.86 15.49
CA TRP A 22 13.73 3.95 15.47
C TRP A 22 13.34 5.10 16.40
N ILE A 23 12.05 5.46 16.44
CA ILE A 23 11.50 6.44 17.39
C ILE A 23 11.74 5.97 18.84
N LEU A 24 11.48 4.69 19.12
CA LEU A 24 11.68 4.10 20.45
C LEU A 24 13.14 4.16 20.89
N VAL A 25 14.08 3.78 20.02
CA VAL A 25 15.52 3.77 20.33
C VAL A 25 16.08 5.18 20.51
N ARG A 26 15.57 6.17 19.77
CA ARG A 26 16.05 7.56 19.84
C ARG A 26 15.31 8.45 20.85
N GLY A 27 14.24 7.95 21.47
CA GLY A 27 13.44 8.71 22.45
C GLY A 27 12.59 9.82 21.81
N GLY A 28 12.03 9.58 20.63
CA GLY A 28 11.19 10.54 19.91
C GLY A 28 9.68 10.37 20.15
N VAL A 29 8.89 11.27 19.53
CA VAL A 29 7.42 11.16 19.47
C VAL A 29 6.99 11.02 18.00
N PHE A 30 6.04 10.14 17.73
CA PHE A 30 5.45 10.02 16.40
C PHE A 30 4.48 11.18 16.13
N ALA A 31 4.88 12.09 15.25
CA ALA A 31 4.09 13.26 14.87
C ALA A 31 3.14 13.01 13.67
N GLY A 32 3.05 11.77 13.17
CA GLY A 32 2.23 11.40 12.02
C GLY A 32 2.96 11.35 10.68
N TRP A 33 4.29 11.46 10.72
CA TRP A 33 5.15 11.48 9.55
C TRP A 33 6.07 10.26 9.53
N GLU A 34 6.01 9.46 8.48
CA GLU A 34 6.86 8.27 8.34
C GLU A 34 7.49 8.09 6.95
N GLY A 35 7.17 8.96 5.99
CA GLY A 35 7.58 8.82 4.59
C GLY A 35 8.45 9.97 4.09
N PHE A 36 8.85 9.85 2.83
CA PHE A 36 9.77 10.79 2.20
C PHE A 36 9.13 12.13 1.84
N VAL A 37 7.82 12.14 1.52
CA VAL A 37 7.09 13.35 1.16
C VAL A 37 6.20 13.81 2.32
N VAL A 38 6.76 14.70 3.12
CA VAL A 38 6.07 15.33 4.27
C VAL A 38 4.95 16.27 3.82
N ALA A 39 4.86 16.67 2.55
CA ALA A 39 3.69 17.44 2.09
C ALA A 39 2.43 16.55 2.06
N ASP A 40 2.53 15.37 1.43
CA ASP A 40 1.40 14.47 1.19
C ASP A 40 0.76 13.98 2.48
N GLN A 41 1.58 13.56 3.45
CA GLN A 41 1.06 13.06 4.72
C GLN A 41 0.34 14.17 5.51
N GLY A 42 0.69 15.44 5.28
CA GLY A 42 0.06 16.58 5.94
C GLY A 42 -1.33 16.78 5.40
N GLN A 43 -1.43 16.65 4.09
CA GLN A 43 -2.70 16.58 3.38
C GLN A 43 -3.58 15.44 3.90
N TYR A 44 -3.04 14.23 4.05
CA TYR A 44 -3.83 13.10 4.57
C TYR A 44 -4.30 13.34 6.00
N LEU A 45 -3.43 13.83 6.89
CA LEU A 45 -3.79 14.11 8.27
C LEU A 45 -4.78 15.27 8.41
N SER A 46 -4.69 16.28 7.55
CA SER A 46 -5.68 17.37 7.50
C SER A 46 -7.03 16.86 7.01
N TRP A 47 -7.05 15.99 6.00
CA TRP A 47 -8.27 15.35 5.53
C TRP A 47 -8.90 14.41 6.56
N VAL A 48 -8.12 13.66 7.34
CA VAL A 48 -8.66 12.90 8.48
C VAL A 48 -9.35 13.83 9.48
N ARG A 49 -8.77 15.00 9.76
CA ARG A 49 -9.40 16.00 10.64
C ARG A 49 -10.70 16.54 10.04
N GLU A 50 -10.67 17.00 8.80
CA GLU A 50 -11.86 17.51 8.10
C GLU A 50 -12.98 16.46 8.05
N ALA A 51 -12.61 15.20 7.82
CA ALA A 51 -13.53 14.06 7.76
C ALA A 51 -14.24 13.75 9.10
N SER A 52 -13.72 14.24 10.21
CA SER A 52 -14.38 14.09 11.52
C SER A 52 -15.56 15.05 11.70
N GLU A 53 -15.60 16.12 10.91
CA GLU A 53 -16.62 17.15 10.96
C GLU A 53 -17.49 17.17 9.70
N ASN A 54 -16.97 16.67 8.57
CA ASN A 54 -17.60 16.74 7.26
C ASN A 54 -17.48 15.40 6.52
N VAL A 55 -18.46 15.07 5.66
CA VAL A 55 -18.37 13.88 4.80
C VAL A 55 -17.40 14.10 3.65
N LEU A 56 -17.40 15.31 3.10
CA LEU A 56 -16.48 15.74 2.05
C LEU A 56 -15.38 16.59 2.67
N MET A 57 -14.18 16.49 2.13
CA MET A 57 -12.97 17.12 2.65
C MET A 57 -12.52 18.25 1.71
N ALA A 58 -12.01 19.32 2.29
CA ALA A 58 -11.42 20.46 1.57
C ALA A 58 -9.90 20.36 1.50
N ASN A 59 -9.28 20.96 0.49
CA ASN A 59 -7.84 21.19 0.51
C ASN A 59 -7.47 22.46 1.31
N ARG A 60 -7.07 22.28 2.58
CA ARG A 60 -6.66 23.39 3.47
C ARG A 60 -5.28 23.99 3.15
N PHE A 61 -4.53 23.40 2.24
CA PHE A 61 -3.20 23.88 1.83
C PHE A 61 -3.25 24.71 0.55
N ASP A 62 -4.43 24.87 -0.06
CA ASP A 62 -4.65 25.81 -1.15
C ASP A 62 -4.86 27.25 -0.59
N MET A 63 -4.48 28.24 -1.39
CA MET A 63 -4.71 29.65 -1.06
C MET A 63 -6.16 30.07 -1.32
N GLN A 64 -6.85 29.38 -2.24
CA GLN A 64 -8.26 29.62 -2.49
C GLN A 64 -9.15 28.79 -1.55
N PRO A 65 -10.27 29.35 -1.05
CA PRO A 65 -11.25 28.58 -0.30
C PRO A 65 -11.79 27.41 -1.14
N ASP A 66 -11.71 26.20 -0.60
CA ASP A 66 -12.22 24.97 -1.20
C ASP A 66 -13.63 24.67 -0.67
N SER A 67 -14.50 24.15 -1.54
CA SER A 67 -15.91 23.87 -1.28
C SER A 67 -16.19 22.45 -0.78
N HIS A 68 -15.18 21.76 -0.24
CA HIS A 68 -15.26 20.39 0.27
C HIS A 68 -15.75 19.42 -0.81
N VAL A 69 -14.92 19.20 -1.84
CA VAL A 69 -15.30 18.36 -2.99
C VAL A 69 -14.70 16.95 -2.96
N TYR A 70 -13.80 16.67 -2.03
CA TYR A 70 -13.06 15.41 -2.01
C TYR A 70 -13.74 14.36 -1.12
N LEU A 71 -14.11 13.21 -1.69
CA LEU A 71 -14.59 12.03 -0.96
C LEU A 71 -13.55 10.91 -1.06
N HIS A 72 -13.10 10.41 0.08
CA HIS A 72 -12.21 9.26 0.16
C HIS A 72 -12.64 8.33 1.30
N PRO A 73 -13.23 7.15 1.01
CA PRO A 73 -13.86 6.30 2.02
C PRO A 73 -12.96 5.94 3.21
N ALA A 74 -11.69 5.63 2.95
CA ALA A 74 -10.77 5.26 4.02
C ALA A 74 -10.41 6.45 4.93
N LEU A 75 -10.36 7.67 4.38
CA LEU A 75 -10.11 8.88 5.17
C LEU A 75 -11.36 9.30 5.94
N LEU A 76 -12.55 9.08 5.37
CA LEU A 76 -13.82 9.26 6.07
C LEU A 76 -13.90 8.36 7.30
N LEU A 77 -13.60 7.06 7.14
CA LEU A 77 -13.53 6.11 8.26
C LEU A 77 -12.49 6.53 9.30
N SER A 78 -11.31 7.00 8.88
CA SER A 78 -10.32 7.57 9.80
C SER A 78 -10.84 8.80 10.54
N GLY A 79 -11.62 9.66 9.87
CA GLY A 79 -12.27 10.82 10.49
C GLY A 79 -13.30 10.42 11.55
N LEU A 80 -14.09 9.38 11.30
CA LEU A 80 -15.00 8.82 12.30
C LEU A 80 -14.26 8.25 13.52
N VAL A 81 -13.12 7.59 13.30
CA VAL A 81 -12.25 7.12 14.39
C VAL A 81 -11.63 8.31 15.15
N HIS A 82 -11.26 9.38 14.44
CA HIS A 82 -10.78 10.61 15.06
C HIS A 82 -11.86 11.28 15.92
N ALA A 83 -13.12 11.31 15.44
CA ALA A 83 -14.25 11.92 16.14
C ALA A 83 -14.53 11.30 17.52
N VAL A 84 -14.14 10.04 17.75
CA VAL A 84 -14.26 9.38 19.06
C VAL A 84 -13.01 9.55 19.96
N GLY A 85 -12.08 10.43 19.59
CA GLY A 85 -10.95 10.86 20.43
C GLY A 85 -9.58 10.27 20.07
N VAL A 86 -9.48 9.47 19.00
CA VAL A 86 -8.18 8.96 18.51
C VAL A 86 -7.45 10.08 17.77
N SER A 87 -6.14 10.23 17.93
CA SER A 87 -5.39 11.28 17.19
C SER A 87 -5.38 11.03 15.68
N THR A 88 -5.30 12.09 14.85
CA THR A 88 -5.27 11.93 13.39
C THR A 88 -4.10 11.05 12.89
N PRO A 89 -2.87 11.14 13.45
CA PRO A 89 -1.79 10.21 13.10
C PRO A 89 -2.15 8.75 13.37
N LEU A 90 -2.75 8.47 14.52
CA LEU A 90 -3.08 7.10 14.90
C LEU A 90 -4.24 6.56 14.07
N ALA A 91 -5.28 7.36 13.85
CA ALA A 91 -6.41 6.98 12.98
C ALA A 91 -5.95 6.63 11.56
N TYR A 92 -4.97 7.37 11.02
CA TYR A 92 -4.34 7.03 9.73
C TYR A 92 -3.49 5.76 9.81
N LEU A 93 -2.67 5.62 10.87
CA LEU A 93 -1.77 4.49 11.07
C LEU A 93 -2.50 3.14 11.19
N LEU A 94 -3.76 3.12 11.67
CA LEU A 94 -4.59 1.93 11.76
C LEU A 94 -4.83 1.24 10.40
N TRP A 95 -4.62 1.95 9.29
CA TRP A 95 -4.69 1.34 7.95
C TRP A 95 -3.46 0.49 7.60
N LYS A 96 -2.33 0.61 8.31
CA LYS A 96 -1.15 -0.22 8.06
C LYS A 96 -1.41 -1.73 8.14
N PRO A 97 -2.00 -2.29 9.22
CA PRO A 97 -2.30 -3.72 9.26
C PRO A 97 -3.23 -4.16 8.11
N VAL A 98 -4.20 -3.33 7.72
CA VAL A 98 -5.07 -3.60 6.58
C VAL A 98 -4.27 -3.63 5.28
N ALA A 99 -3.42 -2.64 5.06
CA ALA A 99 -2.55 -2.56 3.89
C ALA A 99 -1.61 -3.76 3.77
N VAL A 100 -0.97 -4.15 4.87
CA VAL A 100 -0.09 -5.33 4.93
C VAL A 100 -0.88 -6.60 4.57
N ALA A 101 -2.05 -6.78 5.16
CA ALA A 101 -2.89 -7.94 4.91
C ALA A 101 -3.37 -8.01 3.45
N VAL A 102 -3.89 -6.90 2.92
CA VAL A 102 -4.42 -6.83 1.55
C VAL A 102 -3.31 -7.06 0.52
N LEU A 103 -2.17 -6.38 0.67
CA LEU A 103 -1.03 -6.56 -0.23
C LEU A 103 -0.53 -8.01 -0.21
N PHE A 104 -0.30 -8.57 0.98
CA PHE A 104 0.17 -9.94 1.11
C PHE A 104 -0.83 -10.94 0.51
N VAL A 105 -2.11 -10.85 0.85
CA VAL A 105 -3.15 -11.77 0.38
C VAL A 105 -3.30 -11.68 -1.14
N GLY A 106 -3.33 -10.47 -1.69
CA GLY A 106 -3.47 -10.24 -3.13
C GLY A 106 -2.32 -10.84 -3.93
N VAL A 107 -1.09 -10.47 -3.58
CA VAL A 107 0.12 -10.98 -4.24
C VAL A 107 0.22 -12.50 -4.10
N ARG A 108 -0.01 -13.04 -2.89
CA ARG A 108 0.05 -14.47 -2.64
C ARG A 108 -1.03 -15.24 -3.43
N ALA A 109 -2.25 -14.73 -3.51
CA ALA A 109 -3.33 -15.37 -4.26
C ALA A 109 -2.98 -15.47 -5.74
N TYR A 110 -2.44 -14.38 -6.31
CA TYR A 110 -2.03 -14.33 -7.71
C TYR A 110 -0.89 -15.28 -8.01
N ILE A 111 0.18 -15.25 -7.21
CA ILE A 111 1.33 -16.15 -7.36
C ILE A 111 0.92 -17.62 -7.27
N ARG A 112 0.02 -17.97 -6.34
CA ARG A 112 -0.48 -19.35 -6.21
C ARG A 112 -1.33 -19.79 -7.39
N ARG A 113 -2.03 -18.87 -8.05
CA ARG A 113 -2.81 -19.13 -9.26
C ARG A 113 -1.93 -19.32 -10.49
N THR A 114 -0.83 -18.57 -10.58
CA THR A 114 0.01 -18.49 -11.79
C THR A 114 1.18 -19.48 -11.81
N LEU A 115 1.82 -19.73 -10.67
CA LEU A 115 2.98 -20.62 -10.57
C LEU A 115 2.58 -21.97 -10.00
N GLU A 116 3.23 -23.04 -10.44
CA GLU A 116 2.91 -24.41 -10.01
C GLU A 116 3.82 -24.89 -8.89
N SER A 117 5.13 -24.65 -9.02
CA SER A 117 6.13 -25.15 -8.08
C SER A 117 6.06 -24.40 -6.75
N LYS A 118 6.25 -25.15 -5.66
CA LYS A 118 6.33 -24.58 -4.31
C LYS A 118 7.49 -23.59 -4.18
N TRP A 119 8.63 -23.88 -4.80
CA TRP A 119 9.80 -23.02 -4.68
C TRP A 119 9.65 -21.72 -5.48
N GLU A 120 9.15 -21.82 -6.71
CA GLU A 120 8.82 -20.66 -7.55
C GLU A 120 7.86 -19.71 -6.82
N ARG A 121 6.79 -20.23 -6.22
CA ARG A 121 5.85 -19.44 -5.44
C ARG A 121 6.52 -18.69 -4.28
N ARG A 122 7.44 -19.35 -3.57
CA ARG A 122 8.15 -18.76 -2.43
C ARG A 122 9.10 -17.65 -2.86
N VAL A 123 9.90 -17.90 -3.89
CA VAL A 123 10.83 -16.92 -4.46
C VAL A 123 10.06 -15.73 -5.02
N ALA A 124 9.03 -15.99 -5.84
CA ALA A 124 8.18 -14.94 -6.39
C ALA A 124 7.51 -14.10 -5.31
N LEU A 125 7.06 -14.71 -4.20
CA LEU A 125 6.42 -13.98 -3.11
C LEU A 125 7.41 -13.04 -2.41
N VAL A 126 8.63 -13.51 -2.14
CA VAL A 126 9.68 -12.68 -1.55
C VAL A 126 10.07 -11.55 -2.49
N LEU A 127 10.32 -11.85 -3.77
CA LEU A 127 10.66 -10.83 -4.75
C LEU A 127 9.52 -9.81 -4.89
N ALA A 128 8.28 -10.24 -5.07
CA ALA A 128 7.16 -9.33 -5.28
C ALA A 128 6.86 -8.40 -4.08
N LEU A 129 7.19 -8.80 -2.84
CA LEU A 129 6.93 -8.01 -1.63
C LEU A 129 8.13 -7.23 -1.11
N PHE A 130 9.35 -7.64 -1.46
CA PHE A 130 10.59 -7.03 -0.96
C PHE A 130 11.51 -6.56 -2.09
N PHE A 131 11.00 -6.46 -3.32
CA PHE A 131 11.76 -5.92 -4.43
C PHE A 131 12.20 -4.49 -4.12
N VAL A 132 13.50 -4.26 -4.27
CA VAL A 132 14.12 -2.95 -4.30
C VAL A 132 14.93 -2.89 -5.60
N SER A 133 14.74 -1.82 -6.36
CA SER A 133 15.42 -1.70 -7.64
C SER A 133 16.93 -1.56 -7.47
N PRO A 134 17.74 -2.36 -8.19
CA PRO A 134 19.19 -2.19 -8.22
C PRO A 134 19.64 -0.82 -8.73
N ALA A 135 18.77 -0.11 -9.46
CA ALA A 135 19.06 1.24 -9.95
C ALA A 135 19.36 2.23 -8.82
N ALA A 136 18.76 2.05 -7.63
CA ALA A 136 19.08 2.85 -6.45
C ALA A 136 20.54 2.69 -6.01
N VAL A 137 21.07 1.48 -6.05
CA VAL A 137 22.46 1.19 -5.63
C VAL A 137 23.46 1.72 -6.66
N LEU A 138 23.07 1.69 -7.94
CA LEU A 138 23.89 2.19 -9.04
C LEU A 138 23.73 3.70 -9.24
N SER A 139 22.77 4.34 -8.57
CA SER A 139 22.43 5.76 -8.73
C SER A 139 23.61 6.73 -8.65
N PRO A 140 24.69 6.48 -7.87
CA PRO A 140 25.89 7.34 -7.88
C PRO A 140 26.61 7.43 -9.23
N LEU A 141 26.43 6.46 -10.13
CA LEU A 141 27.08 6.45 -11.44
C LEU A 141 26.55 7.55 -12.39
N TRP A 142 25.42 8.18 -12.06
CA TRP A 142 24.78 9.22 -12.88
C TRP A 142 24.87 10.64 -12.29
N GLY A 143 25.75 10.85 -11.30
CA GLY A 143 25.91 12.13 -10.61
C GLY A 143 24.73 12.47 -9.70
N GLU A 144 24.81 13.61 -8.99
CA GLU A 144 23.84 13.98 -7.95
C GLU A 144 22.39 14.12 -8.45
N ALA A 145 22.19 14.67 -9.66
CA ALA A 145 20.86 14.79 -10.26
C ALA A 145 20.26 13.42 -10.65
N GLY A 146 21.09 12.51 -11.17
CA GLY A 146 20.68 11.14 -11.44
C GLY A 146 20.37 10.38 -10.15
N ARG A 147 21.19 10.59 -9.12
CA ARG A 147 21.05 9.97 -7.80
C ARG A 147 19.68 10.21 -7.19
N GLY A 148 19.26 11.47 -7.04
CA GLY A 148 17.96 11.81 -6.46
C GLY A 148 16.78 11.20 -7.24
N THR A 149 16.88 11.16 -8.56
CA THR A 149 15.84 10.59 -9.43
C THR A 149 15.72 9.07 -9.25
N PHE A 150 16.85 8.35 -9.29
CA PHE A 150 16.84 6.90 -9.16
C PHE A 150 16.48 6.45 -7.74
N ASP A 151 16.89 7.19 -6.71
CA ASP A 151 16.51 6.91 -5.32
C ASP A 151 14.99 7.05 -5.14
N PHE A 152 14.40 8.12 -5.69
CA PHE A 152 12.96 8.33 -5.69
C PHE A 152 12.20 7.22 -6.44
N ILE A 153 12.53 6.99 -7.72
CA ILE A 153 11.86 5.98 -8.54
C ILE A 153 11.97 4.60 -7.90
N SER A 154 13.13 4.26 -7.36
CA SER A 154 13.35 2.96 -6.73
C SER A 154 12.53 2.79 -5.45
N GLY A 155 12.31 3.88 -4.70
CA GLY A 155 11.38 3.89 -3.57
C GLY A 155 9.93 3.69 -4.02
N GLU A 156 9.48 4.45 -5.02
CA GLU A 156 8.10 4.42 -5.54
C GLU A 156 7.69 3.04 -6.07
N ILE A 157 8.57 2.38 -6.83
CA ILE A 157 8.29 1.04 -7.38
C ILE A 157 8.47 -0.10 -6.37
N SER A 158 9.03 0.20 -5.19
CA SER A 158 9.20 -0.81 -4.15
C SER A 158 7.93 -0.94 -3.31
N PRO A 159 7.38 -2.15 -3.13
CA PRO A 159 6.25 -2.35 -2.22
C PRO A 159 6.53 -1.87 -0.77
N PRO A 160 7.75 -2.04 -0.21
CA PRO A 160 8.10 -1.46 1.08
C PRO A 160 7.91 0.06 1.17
N GLY A 161 8.23 0.81 0.11
CA GLY A 161 8.09 2.27 0.07
C GLY A 161 6.65 2.73 0.29
N GLN A 162 5.68 1.94 -0.18
CA GLN A 162 4.25 2.25 -0.03
C GLN A 162 3.78 2.17 1.44
N PHE A 163 4.45 1.40 2.30
CA PHE A 163 4.12 1.36 3.73
C PHE A 163 4.56 2.61 4.50
N TRP A 164 5.39 3.45 3.89
CA TRP A 164 5.98 4.62 4.52
C TRP A 164 5.23 5.86 4.07
N GLY A 165 3.97 5.97 4.53
CA GLY A 165 3.09 7.11 4.26
C GLY A 165 1.88 6.84 3.38
N TYR A 166 1.89 5.74 2.63
CA TYR A 166 0.93 5.49 1.56
C TYR A 166 0.18 4.15 1.72
N PRO A 167 -0.41 3.83 2.90
CA PRO A 167 -1.13 2.58 3.12
C PRO A 167 -2.24 2.34 2.09
N PHE A 168 -2.89 3.39 1.60
CA PHE A 168 -3.91 3.27 0.55
C PHE A 168 -3.32 2.86 -0.80
N GLY A 169 -2.11 3.32 -1.13
CA GLY A 169 -1.36 2.87 -2.31
C GLY A 169 -1.05 1.37 -2.21
N ALA A 170 -0.56 0.91 -1.06
CA ALA A 170 -0.33 -0.51 -0.80
C ALA A 170 -1.62 -1.35 -0.89
N ILE A 171 -2.75 -0.84 -0.38
CA ILE A 171 -4.07 -1.49 -0.53
C ILE A 171 -4.43 -1.60 -2.01
N ALA A 172 -4.32 -0.51 -2.77
CA ALA A 172 -4.65 -0.50 -4.19
C ALA A 172 -3.81 -1.52 -4.97
N ILE A 173 -2.48 -1.55 -4.75
CA ILE A 173 -1.56 -2.52 -5.35
C ILE A 173 -1.96 -3.95 -4.98
N GLY A 174 -2.33 -4.19 -3.72
CA GLY A 174 -2.79 -5.50 -3.25
C GLY A 174 -4.14 -5.94 -3.84
N LEU A 175 -5.04 -5.00 -4.12
CA LEU A 175 -6.34 -5.30 -4.72
C LEU A 175 -6.24 -5.61 -6.21
N THR A 176 -5.31 -4.99 -6.94
CA THR A 176 -5.08 -5.23 -8.39
C THR A 176 -5.03 -6.72 -8.77
N PRO A 177 -4.17 -7.56 -8.17
CA PRO A 177 -4.17 -9.00 -8.47
C PRO A 177 -5.50 -9.67 -8.14
N LEU A 178 -6.19 -9.27 -7.07
CA LEU A 178 -7.49 -9.86 -6.71
C LEU A 178 -8.56 -9.53 -7.74
N VAL A 179 -8.54 -8.32 -8.30
CA VAL A 179 -9.42 -7.91 -9.40
C VAL A 179 -9.16 -8.77 -10.64
N PHE A 180 -7.91 -9.03 -11.00
CA PHE A 180 -7.59 -9.92 -12.13
C PHE A 180 -8.08 -11.35 -11.91
N LEU A 181 -7.87 -11.90 -10.71
CA LEU A 181 -8.38 -13.24 -10.37
C LEU A 181 -9.90 -13.31 -10.38
N TRP A 182 -10.58 -12.25 -9.96
CA TRP A 182 -12.04 -12.16 -10.02
C TRP A 182 -12.54 -12.07 -11.45
N ALA A 183 -11.93 -11.22 -12.28
CA ALA A 183 -12.27 -11.08 -13.70
C ALA A 183 -12.06 -12.40 -14.46
N GLU A 184 -10.95 -13.08 -14.22
CA GLU A 184 -10.69 -14.43 -14.76
C GLU A 184 -11.83 -15.40 -14.41
N ARG A 185 -12.23 -15.47 -13.14
CA ARG A 185 -13.35 -16.33 -12.72
C ARG A 185 -14.66 -15.96 -13.40
N ALA A 186 -14.97 -14.67 -13.51
CA ALA A 186 -16.20 -14.21 -14.15
C ALA A 186 -16.25 -14.58 -15.63
N LEU A 187 -15.13 -14.50 -16.34
CA LEU A 187 -15.02 -14.89 -17.75
C LEU A 187 -15.15 -16.40 -17.96
N HIS A 188 -14.63 -17.22 -17.03
CA HIS A 188 -14.77 -18.68 -17.09
C HIS A 188 -16.09 -19.22 -16.52
N ALA A 189 -16.85 -18.40 -15.78
CA ALA A 189 -18.17 -18.73 -15.24
C ALA A 189 -19.33 -18.46 -16.22
N GLY A 190 -19.03 -18.08 -17.47
CA GLY A 190 -20.04 -17.96 -18.53
C GLY A 190 -20.82 -19.26 -18.73
N PRO A 191 -22.05 -19.21 -19.31
CA PRO A 191 -22.88 -20.39 -19.49
C PRO A 191 -22.09 -21.51 -20.18
N PRO A 192 -22.31 -22.79 -19.80
CA PRO A 192 -21.64 -23.91 -20.46
C PRO A 192 -21.82 -23.74 -21.96
N ALA A 193 -20.72 -23.78 -22.72
CA ALA A 193 -20.75 -23.66 -24.17
C ALA A 193 -21.84 -24.60 -24.70
N ALA A 194 -22.95 -24.01 -25.15
CA ALA A 194 -24.05 -24.77 -25.71
C ALA A 194 -23.50 -25.48 -26.94
N GLY A 195 -23.39 -26.81 -26.84
CA GLY A 195 -23.06 -27.77 -27.90
C GLY A 195 -22.54 -27.17 -29.20
N GLY A 196 -21.24 -26.88 -29.25
CA GLY A 196 -20.56 -26.46 -30.48
C GLY A 196 -19.38 -27.37 -30.73
N ARG A 197 -19.63 -28.56 -31.30
CA ARG A 197 -18.61 -29.32 -32.03
C ARG A 197 -18.03 -28.39 -33.08
N TRP A 198 -16.80 -27.91 -32.87
CA TRP A 198 -15.98 -27.50 -34.00
C TRP A 198 -15.37 -28.79 -34.55
N VAL A 199 -16.00 -29.23 -35.63
CA VAL A 199 -15.65 -30.38 -36.47
C VAL A 199 -14.30 -30.12 -37.15
N ALA A 200 -13.46 -31.17 -37.13
CA ALA A 200 -12.33 -31.52 -38.02
C ALA A 200 -11.21 -30.49 -38.24
#